data_AF-A0A434FGG5-F1
#
_entry.id   AF-A0A434FGG5-F1
#
_cell.length_a   1.000
_cell.length_b   1.000
_cell.length_c   1.000
_cell.angle_alpha   90.00
_cell.angle_beta   90.00
_cell.angle_gamma   90.00
#
_symmetry.space_group_name_H-M   'P 1'
#
loop_
_entity.id
_entity.type
_entity.pdbx_description
1 polymer ?
#
loop_
_entity_poly.entity_id
_entity_poly.type
_entity_poly.pdbx_seq_one_letter_code
_entity_poly.pdbx_strand_id
1 'polypeptide(L)' 'LAGLAIGLTLVAIHLAGIAVSGSSVNPARALGPALFAGGAALSQLWLYILAPCLGAAVAGLLQRNRAIGLEGAVQPA' A
#
# COMPACT_ATOMS: atom_id res chain seq x y z
N LEU A 1 15.91 -11.77 0.76
CA LEU A 1 15.53 -10.81 -0.31
C LEU A 1 14.25 -10.02 -0.02
N ALA A 2 13.36 -10.49 0.87
CA ALA A 2 12.05 -9.86 1.12
C ALA A 2 12.12 -8.33 1.38
N GLY A 3 13.02 -7.86 2.26
CA GLY A 3 13.13 -6.42 2.55
C GLY A 3 13.48 -5.55 1.33
N LEU A 4 14.40 -6.03 0.48
CA LEU A 4 14.76 -5.34 -0.77
C LEU A 4 13.59 -5.34 -1.77
N ALA A 5 12.90 -6.48 -1.92
CA ALA A 5 11.75 -6.59 -2.80
C ALA A 5 10.60 -5.66 -2.34
N ILE A 6 10.32 -5.60 -1.04
CA ILE A 6 9.30 -4.71 -0.46
C ILE A 6 9.70 -3.24 -0.69
N GLY A 7 10.96 -2.88 -0.41
CA GLY A 7 11.45 -1.52 -0.60
C GLY A 7 11.37 -1.06 -2.05
N LEU A 8 11.83 -1.87 -3.00
CA LEU A 8 11.74 -1.57 -4.43
C LEU A 8 10.30 -1.52 -4.94
N THR A 9 9.40 -2.35 -4.40
CA THR A 9 7.97 -2.27 -4.72
C THR A 9 7.39 -0.93 -4.29
N LEU A 10 7.72 -0.45 -3.07
CA LEU A 10 7.30 0.88 -2.62
C LEU A 10 7.89 1.99 -3.49
N VAL A 11 9.16 1.91 -3.90
CA VAL A 11 9.76 2.86 -4.84
C VAL A 11 8.96 2.91 -6.15
N ALA A 12 8.69 1.75 -6.77
CA ALA A 12 7.94 1.68 -8.01
C ALA A 12 6.53 2.29 -7.87
N ILE A 13 5.84 2.01 -6.77
CA ILE A 13 4.53 2.60 -6.45
C ILE A 13 4.63 4.13 -6.37
N HIS A 14 5.65 4.68 -5.71
CA HIS A 14 5.83 6.13 -5.60
C HIS A 14 6.13 6.77 -6.96
N LEU A 15 7.00 6.16 -7.76
CA LEU A 15 7.30 6.65 -9.11
C LEU A 15 6.04 6.73 -9.98
N ALA A 16 5.13 5.77 -9.84
CA ALA A 16 3.87 5.77 -10.58
C ALA A 16 2.80 6.72 -9.99
N GLY A 17 2.71 6.83 -8.66
CA GLY A 17 1.54 7.41 -7.98
C GLY A 17 1.74 8.80 -7.36
N ILE A 18 2.98 9.29 -7.21
CA ILE A 18 3.25 10.49 -6.42
C ILE A 18 2.68 11.77 -7.05
N ALA A 19 2.74 11.90 -8.38
CA ALA A 19 2.19 13.06 -9.09
C ALA A 19 0.65 13.10 -9.09
N VAL A 20 -0.01 11.96 -8.83
CA VAL A 20 -1.48 11.85 -8.82
C VAL A 20 -2.05 12.09 -7.42
N SER A 21 -1.45 11.50 -6.39
CA SER A 21 -1.98 11.51 -5.01
C SER A 21 -0.93 11.69 -3.91
N GLY A 22 0.34 11.96 -4.23
CA GLY A 22 1.41 11.95 -3.22
C GLY A 22 1.78 10.56 -2.67
N SER A 23 1.13 9.50 -3.16
CA SER A 23 1.47 8.07 -2.98
C SER A 23 1.68 7.61 -1.53
N SER A 24 0.70 7.83 -0.63
CA SER A 24 0.86 7.34 0.74
C SER A 24 0.85 5.82 0.88
N VAL A 25 -0.09 5.15 0.19
CA VAL A 25 -0.31 3.68 0.19
C VAL A 25 -0.35 2.99 1.56
N ASN A 26 -0.39 3.76 2.64
CA ASN A 26 -0.35 3.32 4.02
C ASN A 26 -1.22 4.28 4.86
N PRO A 27 -2.29 3.78 5.51
CA PRO A 27 -3.18 4.59 6.32
C PRO A 27 -2.48 5.33 7.47
N ALA A 28 -1.55 4.67 8.18
CA ALA A 28 -0.82 5.29 9.29
C ALA A 28 0.12 6.41 8.81
N ARG A 29 0.77 6.21 7.65
CA ARG A 29 1.60 7.25 6.99
C ARG A 29 0.76 8.45 6.57
N ALA A 30 -0.49 8.24 6.14
CA ALA A 30 -1.38 9.32 5.72
C ALA A 30 -1.98 10.08 6.91
N LEU A 31 -2.35 9.38 7.98
CA LEU A 31 -2.99 9.96 9.16
C LEU A 31 -2.09 10.96 9.89
N GLY A 32 -0.81 10.63 10.07
CA GLY A 32 0.13 11.46 10.83
C GLY A 32 0.16 12.92 10.34
N PRO A 33 0.58 13.19 9.10
CA PRO A 33 0.59 14.55 8.55
C PRO A 33 -0.80 15.18 8.46
N ALA A 34 -1.85 14.40 8.19
CA ALA A 34 -3.21 14.92 8.08
C ALA A 34 -3.69 15.54 9.40
N LEU A 35 -3.39 14.92 10.55
CA LEU A 35 -3.76 15.46 11.86
C LEU A 35 -3.16 16.84 12.14
N PHE A 36 -1.93 17.09 11.69
CA PHE A 36 -1.26 18.38 11.87
C PHE A 36 -1.65 19.40 10.81
N ALA A 37 -1.88 18.97 9.57
CA ALA A 37 -2.27 19.86 8.47
C ALA A 37 -3.74 20.31 8.56
N GLY A 38 -4.62 19.46 9.08
CA GLY A 38 -6.05 19.74 9.22
C GLY A 38 -6.80 19.90 7.88
N GLY A 39 -8.00 20.48 7.97
CA GLY A 39 -8.80 20.92 6.81
C GLY A 39 -8.94 19.88 5.69
N ALA A 40 -8.49 20.25 4.50
CA ALA A 40 -8.59 19.41 3.31
C ALA A 40 -7.85 18.07 3.48
N ALA A 41 -6.69 18.04 4.15
CA ALA A 41 -5.90 16.82 4.34
C ALA A 41 -6.65 15.78 5.18
N LEU A 42 -7.31 16.20 6.28
CA LEU A 42 -8.17 15.33 7.06
C LEU A 42 -9.41 14.89 6.27
N SER A 43 -10.02 15.81 5.52
CA SER A 43 -11.22 15.50 4.72
C SER A 43 -10.96 14.45 3.64
N GLN A 44 -9.73 14.37 3.11
CA GLN A 44 -9.33 13.42 2.07
C GLN A 44 -8.70 12.13 2.63
N LEU A 45 -8.58 12.00 3.95
CA LEU A 45 -7.92 10.85 4.57
C LEU A 45 -8.61 9.51 4.22
N TRP A 46 -9.92 9.52 4.01
CA TRP A 46 -10.69 8.32 3.65
C TRP A 46 -10.13 7.61 2.42
N LEU A 47 -9.59 8.36 1.44
CA LEU A 47 -9.02 7.80 0.22
C LEU A 47 -7.79 6.94 0.53
N TYR A 48 -6.93 7.43 1.43
CA TYR A 48 -5.72 6.73 1.87
C TYR A 48 -5.98 5.63 2.90
N ILE A 49 -7.24 5.44 3.32
CA ILE A 49 -7.66 4.28 4.11
C ILE A 49 -8.28 3.24 3.18
N LEU A 50 -9.32 3.62 2.42
CA LEU A 50 -10.08 2.68 1.60
C LEU A 50 -9.25 2.09 0.46
N ALA A 51 -8.50 2.92 -0.28
CA ALA A 51 -7.75 2.41 -1.43
C ALA A 51 -6.64 1.42 -1.03
N PRO A 52 -5.81 1.67 0.01
CA PRO A 52 -4.84 0.68 0.48
C PRO A 52 -5.47 -0.58 1.05
N CYS A 53 -6.58 -0.47 1.80
CA CYS A 53 -7.30 -1.64 2.32
C CYS A 53 -7.84 -2.52 1.18
N LEU A 54 -8.44 -1.92 0.14
CA LEU A 54 -8.91 -2.66 -1.03
C LEU A 54 -7.76 -3.32 -1.79
N GLY A 55 -6.66 -2.60 -2.02
CA GLY A 55 -5.47 -3.16 -2.66
C GLY A 55 -4.88 -4.33 -1.88
N ALA A 56 -4.80 -4.21 -0.55
CA ALA A 56 -4.32 -5.29 0.32
C ALA A 56 -5.27 -6.50 0.30
N ALA A 57 -6.59 -6.28 0.31
CA ALA A 57 -7.56 -7.36 0.20
C ALA A 57 -7.44 -8.10 -1.14
N VAL A 58 -7.32 -7.38 -2.25
CA VAL A 58 -7.12 -7.98 -3.59
C VAL A 58 -5.81 -8.77 -3.64
N ALA A 59 -4.70 -8.19 -3.19
CA ALA A 59 -3.41 -8.87 -3.15
C ALA A 59 -3.46 -10.14 -2.28
N GLY A 60 -4.09 -10.07 -1.11
CA GLY A 60 -4.28 -11.20 -0.21
C GLY A 60 -5.14 -12.31 -0.82
N LEU A 61 -6.21 -11.96 -1.56
CA LEU A 61 -7.05 -12.92 -2.27
C LEU A 61 -6.30 -13.59 -3.42
N LEU A 62 -5.56 -12.82 -4.22
CA LEU A 62 -4.74 -13.36 -5.30
C LEU A 62 -3.68 -14.34 -4.78
N GLN A 63 -3.06 -13.99 -3.64
CA GLN A 63 -2.09 -14.87 -2.97
C GLN A 63 -2.74 -16.13 -2.43
N ARG A 64 -3.87 -16.00 -1.74
CA ARG A 64 -4.64 -17.12 -1.19
C ARG A 64 -5.05 -18.12 -2.28
N ASN A 65 -5.49 -17.61 -3.42
CA ASN A 65 -5.96 -18.43 -4.54
C ASN A 65 -4.81 -18.96 -5.41
N ARG A 66 -3.54 -18.71 -5.04
CA ARG A 66 -2.34 -19.03 -5.84
C ARG A 66 -2.44 -18.53 -7.30
N ALA A 67 -3.21 -17.46 -7.52
CA ALA A 67 -3.40 -16.88 -8.84
C ALA A 67 -2.13 -16.17 -9.33
N ILE A 68 -1.29 -15.76 -8.39
CA ILE A 68 0.09 -15.34 -8.58
C ILE A 68 0.96 -16.57 -8.27
N GLY A 69 1.70 -17.06 -9.27
CA GLY A 69 2.52 -18.28 -9.21
C GLY A 69 3.70 -18.19 -8.24
N LEU A 70 3.42 -18.05 -6.95
CA LEU A 70 4.39 -18.06 -5.86
C LEU A 70 4.58 -19.47 -5.30
N GLU A 71 4.65 -20.48 -6.16
CA GLU A 71 4.68 -21.91 -5.80
C GLU A 71 5.91 -22.35 -4.98
N GLY A 72 6.82 -21.44 -4.63
CA GLY A 72 7.98 -21.74 -3.77
C GLY A 72 8.35 -20.66 -2.75
N ALA A 73 7.56 -19.61 -2.56
CA ALA A 73 7.95 -18.46 -1.73
C ALA A 73 7.49 -18.54 -0.26
N VAL A 74 6.52 -19.40 0.05
CA VAL A 74 5.99 -19.61 1.41
C VAL A 74 6.30 -21.03 1.83
N GLN A 75 7.53 -21.26 2.28
CA GLN A 75 7.84 -22.44 3.08
C GLN A 75 7.28 -22.20 4.49
N PRO A 76 6.38 -23.03 5.02
CA PRO A 76 6.03 -22.94 6.44
C PRO A 76 7.29 -23.24 7.26
N ALA A 77 7.57 -22.38 8.24
CA ALA A 77 8.64 -22.56 9.21
C ALA A 77 8.39 -23.82 10.06
#